data_AF-A0AAD8TQ10-F1
#
_entry.id   AF-A0AAD8TQ10-F1
#
_cell.length_a   1.000
_cell.length_b   1.000
_cell.length_c   1.000
_cell.angle_alpha   90.00
_cell.angle_beta   90.00
_cell.angle_gamma   90.00
#
_symmetry.space_group_name_H-M   'P 1'
#
loop_
_entity.id
_entity.type
_entity.pdbx_description
1 polymer ?
#
loop_
_entity_poly.entity_id
_entity_poly.type
_entity_poly.pdbx_seq_one_letter_code
_entity_poly.pdbx_strand_id
1 'polypeptide(L)'
;MRNRRRRRRRAKEEAEARAKEGEPRRILDVRVLRRSLHGQIRGYYLDAISCLPTADLNSTLARGLLVAGHCYGPLHPVHNILLNAIWHSAAFPLRPDDRIDVAVINKSIIARLVQRSLDGLVAALRHHCPRLSDDDALWHLRLSGADLRAAVSSARGAAPSLVRQTESEAEAVFLAAAKAARHPKPAALALFASSVIPSVGRDAVSLLNSKRRLSSADILRLSAMVLPSPLPDELPHPPLQERFPAAFKLIARRRKLLVRTYRQWVQLADAALGKYARQTAEHYQLHIIYGIGALQDDFDMDESYHISFMASPKDPPSCCATSTEAPVVFFFAEALYPSGSEFSEEDITLCCMIQPSLTEVDSCQVCLTENVQVDHPDDSENFGGGQYCNIDGIGKDLDCQITSDVDYRCFDPDRDIDFVEYLDQDFTSYTSASPWHRRHKDDIDSAILYYCKRYTR
;
A
#
# COMPACT_ATOMS: atom_id res chain seq x y z
N MET A 1 3.60 -8.75 61.83
CA MET A 1 3.83 -9.09 60.40
C MET A 1 2.57 -8.99 59.49
N ARG A 2 1.36 -9.34 59.96
CA ARG A 2 0.12 -9.35 59.15
C ARG A 2 -0.28 -7.98 58.55
N ASN A 3 -0.09 -6.88 59.28
CA ASN A 3 -0.44 -5.52 58.81
C ASN A 3 0.46 -4.99 57.67
N ARG A 4 1.73 -5.38 57.63
CA ARG A 4 2.65 -4.99 56.53
C ARG A 4 2.28 -5.66 55.22
N ARG A 5 1.84 -6.93 55.25
CA ARG A 5 1.41 -7.66 54.05
C ARG A 5 0.10 -7.10 53.46
N ARG A 6 -0.86 -6.71 54.30
CA ARG A 6 -2.11 -6.05 53.83
C ARG A 6 -1.84 -4.70 53.17
N ARG A 7 -0.95 -3.87 53.73
CA ARG A 7 -0.58 -2.57 53.13
C ARG A 7 0.10 -2.71 51.77
N ARG A 8 1.01 -3.68 51.63
CA ARG A 8 1.66 -3.95 50.33
C ARG A 8 0.69 -4.45 49.27
N ARG A 9 -0.32 -5.24 49.66
CA ARG A 9 -1.33 -5.76 48.75
C ARG A 9 -2.28 -4.65 48.27
N ARG A 10 -2.72 -3.76 49.17
CA ARG A 10 -3.48 -2.55 48.80
C ARG A 10 -2.68 -1.61 47.91
N ALA A 11 -1.41 -1.36 48.21
CA ALA A 11 -0.57 -0.50 47.37
C ALA A 11 -0.35 -1.10 45.97
N LYS A 12 -0.28 -2.44 45.86
CA LYS A 12 -0.20 -3.13 44.56
C LYS A 12 -1.52 -3.07 43.81
N GLU A 13 -2.65 -3.26 44.48
CA GLU A 13 -3.99 -3.13 43.89
C GLU A 13 -4.31 -1.68 43.47
N GLU A 14 -3.87 -0.68 44.24
CA GLU A 14 -3.95 0.75 43.87
C GLU A 14 -3.01 1.11 42.72
N ALA A 15 -1.81 0.52 42.66
CA ALA A 15 -0.89 0.69 41.54
C ALA A 15 -1.40 0.01 40.26
N GLU A 16 -1.99 -1.18 40.35
CA GLU A 16 -2.64 -1.87 39.24
C GLU A 16 -3.95 -1.17 38.81
N ALA A 17 -4.68 -0.55 39.74
CA ALA A 17 -5.82 0.31 39.42
C ALA A 17 -5.39 1.60 38.73
N ARG A 18 -4.31 2.25 39.18
CA ARG A 18 -3.70 3.41 38.51
C ARG A 18 -3.03 3.09 37.16
N ALA A 19 -2.60 1.84 36.96
CA ALA A 19 -2.14 1.36 35.65
C ALA A 19 -3.30 1.01 34.70
N LYS A 20 -4.51 0.78 35.24
CA LYS A 20 -5.76 0.61 34.47
C LYS A 20 -6.49 1.93 34.22
N GLU A 21 -6.23 2.96 35.02
CA GLU A 21 -6.57 4.34 34.68
C GLU A 21 -5.68 4.73 33.50
N GLY A 22 -6.29 4.80 32.32
CA GLY A 22 -5.61 4.97 31.04
C GLY A 22 -4.55 6.06 31.07
N GLU A 23 -3.48 5.80 30.33
CA GLU A 23 -2.36 6.71 30.09
C GLU A 23 -2.87 8.16 29.97
N PRO A 24 -2.42 9.08 30.84
CA PRO A 24 -2.95 10.43 30.85
C PRO A 24 -2.77 11.01 29.45
N ARG A 25 -3.83 11.67 28.92
CA ARG A 25 -3.84 12.46 27.67
C ARG A 25 -2.64 13.44 27.68
N ARG A 26 -1.45 12.97 27.37
CA ARG A 26 -0.43 13.79 26.74
C ARG A 26 -1.06 14.10 25.40
N ILE A 27 -1.24 15.38 25.11
CA ILE A 27 -1.64 15.87 23.80
C ILE A 27 -0.52 15.40 22.86
N LEU A 28 -0.60 14.18 22.37
CA LEU A 28 0.30 13.67 21.35
C LEU A 28 -0.02 14.51 20.13
N ASP A 29 0.99 15.19 19.60
CA ASP A 29 0.84 15.98 18.37
C ASP A 29 0.14 15.10 17.32
N VAL A 30 -0.95 15.62 16.75
CA VAL A 30 -1.75 14.96 15.70
C VAL A 30 -0.86 14.48 14.56
N ARG A 31 0.23 15.21 14.26
CA ARG A 31 1.22 14.82 13.26
C ARG A 31 1.98 13.55 13.65
N VAL A 32 2.27 13.37 14.94
CA VAL A 32 2.93 12.15 15.47
C VAL A 32 1.96 10.97 15.43
N LEU A 33 0.69 11.18 15.81
CA LEU A 33 -0.34 10.14 15.71
C LEU A 33 -0.52 9.66 14.28
N ARG A 34 -0.62 10.60 13.33
CA ARG A 34 -0.80 10.30 11.92
C ARG A 34 0.40 9.53 11.35
N ARG A 35 1.63 9.98 11.61
CA ARG A 35 2.86 9.26 11.21
C ARG A 35 2.92 7.85 11.79
N SER A 36 2.60 7.70 13.06
CA SER A 36 2.60 6.39 13.71
C SER A 36 1.55 5.45 13.12
N LEU A 37 0.35 5.96 12.80
CA LEU A 37 -0.68 5.19 12.09
C LEU A 37 -0.25 4.84 10.66
N HIS A 38 0.45 5.74 9.96
CA HIS A 38 0.98 5.45 8.63
C HIS A 38 1.97 4.28 8.66
N GLY A 39 2.93 4.29 9.59
CA GLY A 39 3.87 3.19 9.78
C GLY A 39 3.16 1.87 10.10
N GLN A 40 2.16 1.90 10.98
CA GLN A 40 1.38 0.71 11.34
C GLN A 40 0.55 0.16 10.17
N ILE A 41 -0.14 1.01 9.43
CA ILE A 41 -0.94 0.60 8.25
C ILE A 41 -0.01 0.11 7.14
N ARG A 42 1.16 0.74 6.94
CA ARG A 42 2.21 0.26 6.03
C ARG A 42 2.63 -1.16 6.39
N GLY A 43 2.89 -1.44 7.67
CA GLY A 43 3.18 -2.79 8.17
C GLY A 43 2.12 -3.80 7.76
N TYR A 44 0.83 -3.48 7.93
CA TYR A 44 -0.27 -4.36 7.48
C TYR A 44 -0.29 -4.60 5.98
N TYR A 45 0.10 -3.63 5.16
CA TYR A 45 0.25 -3.83 3.72
C TYR A 45 1.40 -4.77 3.40
N LEU A 46 2.56 -4.61 4.04
CA LEU A 46 3.71 -5.50 3.83
C LEU A 46 3.38 -6.93 4.28
N ASP A 47 2.71 -7.09 5.42
CA ASP A 47 2.23 -8.39 5.91
C ASP A 47 1.27 -9.02 4.90
N ALA A 48 0.26 -8.27 4.44
CA ALA A 48 -0.71 -8.76 3.46
C ALA A 48 -0.04 -9.16 2.14
N ILE A 49 0.89 -8.35 1.64
CA ILE A 49 1.63 -8.63 0.41
C ILE A 49 2.46 -9.91 0.57
N SER A 50 3.15 -10.09 1.68
CA SER A 50 3.97 -11.28 1.96
C SER A 50 3.18 -12.59 1.96
N CYS A 51 1.87 -12.52 2.25
CA CYS A 51 0.97 -13.66 2.22
C CYS A 51 0.55 -14.08 0.81
N LEU A 52 0.67 -13.22 -0.20
CA LEU A 52 0.14 -13.49 -1.53
C LEU A 52 1.11 -14.34 -2.38
N PRO A 53 0.60 -15.18 -3.28
CA PRO A 53 1.45 -15.88 -4.25
C PRO A 53 1.98 -14.89 -5.29
N THR A 54 3.28 -14.99 -5.61
CA THR A 54 4.00 -14.06 -6.50
C THR A 54 3.30 -13.89 -7.86
N ALA A 55 2.86 -14.99 -8.46
CA ALA A 55 2.23 -14.98 -9.79
C ALA A 55 0.92 -14.18 -9.79
N ASP A 56 0.04 -14.42 -8.83
CA ASP A 56 -1.24 -13.72 -8.73
C ASP A 56 -1.06 -12.27 -8.31
N LEU A 57 -0.16 -12.00 -7.35
CA LEU A 57 0.16 -10.64 -6.90
C LEU A 57 0.61 -9.75 -8.06
N ASN A 58 1.45 -10.27 -8.94
CA ASN A 58 2.00 -9.51 -10.06
C ASN A 58 1.01 -9.37 -11.22
N SER A 59 -0.07 -10.16 -11.27
CA SER A 59 -1.01 -10.20 -12.39
C SER A 59 -2.46 -9.99 -11.95
N THR A 60 -3.19 -11.06 -11.63
CA THR A 60 -4.64 -11.09 -11.36
C THR A 60 -5.06 -10.23 -10.18
N LEU A 61 -4.27 -10.20 -9.10
CA LEU A 61 -4.58 -9.47 -7.86
C LEU A 61 -3.99 -8.06 -7.81
N ALA A 62 -3.05 -7.73 -8.71
CA ALA A 62 -2.36 -6.44 -8.72
C ALA A 62 -3.35 -5.28 -8.65
N ARG A 63 -4.34 -5.26 -9.56
CA ARG A 63 -5.33 -4.18 -9.58
C ARG A 63 -6.12 -4.12 -8.27
N GLY A 64 -6.70 -5.24 -7.83
CA GLY A 64 -7.49 -5.27 -6.60
C GLY A 64 -6.71 -4.77 -5.40
N LEU A 65 -5.46 -5.18 -5.22
CA LEU A 65 -4.60 -4.70 -4.14
C LEU A 65 -4.37 -3.18 -4.24
N LEU A 66 -4.02 -2.68 -5.42
CA LEU A 66 -3.53 -1.31 -5.61
C LEU A 66 -4.62 -0.23 -5.69
N VAL A 67 -5.87 -0.61 -5.99
CA VAL A 67 -6.99 0.34 -6.08
C VAL A 67 -8.10 0.09 -5.06
N ALA A 68 -8.19 -1.11 -4.48
CA ALA A 68 -9.33 -1.52 -3.67
C ALA A 68 -8.97 -2.25 -2.36
N GLY A 69 -7.73 -2.73 -2.20
CA GLY A 69 -7.24 -3.47 -1.04
C GLY A 69 -7.04 -2.60 0.20
N HIS A 70 -8.09 -1.94 0.67
CA HIS A 70 -8.01 -1.06 1.84
C HIS A 70 -8.15 -1.84 3.15
N CYS A 71 -7.59 -1.29 4.23
CA CYS A 71 -7.57 -1.97 5.53
C CYS A 71 -8.80 -1.72 6.42
N TYR A 72 -9.70 -0.80 6.05
CA TYR A 72 -10.97 -0.63 6.74
C TYR A 72 -11.93 -1.77 6.40
N GLY A 73 -12.71 -2.19 7.40
CA GLY A 73 -13.62 -3.32 7.28
C GLY A 73 -13.94 -3.92 8.65
N PRO A 74 -14.77 -4.98 8.70
CA PRO A 74 -15.20 -5.61 9.95
C PRO A 74 -14.18 -6.61 10.53
N LEU A 75 -13.10 -6.94 9.80
CA LEU A 75 -12.06 -7.88 10.23
C LEU A 75 -10.78 -7.13 10.66
N HIS A 76 -9.74 -7.88 11.03
CA HIS A 76 -8.41 -7.34 11.28
C HIS A 76 -7.86 -6.67 10.01
N PRO A 77 -7.08 -5.57 10.11
CA PRO A 77 -6.58 -4.80 8.97
C PRO A 77 -5.96 -5.62 7.83
N VAL A 78 -5.11 -6.60 8.15
CA VAL A 78 -4.49 -7.49 7.16
C VAL A 78 -5.52 -8.32 6.39
N HIS A 79 -6.52 -8.89 7.09
CA HIS A 79 -7.56 -9.69 6.44
C HIS A 79 -8.49 -8.82 5.58
N ASN A 80 -8.76 -7.58 6.00
CA ASN A 80 -9.51 -6.63 5.17
C ASN A 80 -8.76 -6.31 3.87
N ILE A 81 -7.44 -6.02 3.94
CA ILE A 81 -6.61 -5.77 2.75
C ILE A 81 -6.72 -6.95 1.77
N LEU A 82 -6.52 -8.17 2.26
CA LEU A 82 -6.55 -9.38 1.45
C LEU A 82 -7.93 -9.64 0.84
N LEU A 83 -9.00 -9.64 1.64
CA LEU A 83 -10.34 -9.96 1.13
C LEU A 83 -10.88 -8.86 0.23
N ASN A 84 -10.63 -7.57 0.52
CA ASN A 84 -11.03 -6.48 -0.35
C ASN A 84 -10.30 -6.55 -1.71
N ALA A 85 -9.00 -6.88 -1.70
CA ALA A 85 -8.22 -7.05 -2.93
C ALA A 85 -8.70 -8.24 -3.77
N ILE A 86 -8.92 -9.40 -3.14
CA ILE A 86 -9.40 -10.62 -3.80
C ILE A 86 -10.81 -10.41 -4.35
N TRP A 87 -11.72 -9.88 -3.54
CA TRP A 87 -13.09 -9.60 -3.95
C TRP A 87 -13.13 -8.65 -5.14
N HIS A 88 -12.41 -7.53 -5.08
CA HIS A 88 -12.43 -6.56 -6.16
C HIS A 88 -11.85 -7.13 -7.46
N SER A 89 -10.78 -7.93 -7.37
CA SER A 89 -10.18 -8.58 -8.55
C SER A 89 -11.14 -9.60 -9.19
N ALA A 90 -11.93 -10.30 -8.37
CA ALA A 90 -12.92 -11.27 -8.85
C ALA A 90 -14.19 -10.60 -9.39
N ALA A 91 -14.66 -9.52 -8.75
CA ALA A 91 -15.87 -8.81 -9.12
C ALA A 91 -15.68 -7.88 -10.33
N PHE A 92 -14.50 -7.27 -10.46
CA PHE A 92 -14.17 -6.30 -11.51
C PHE A 92 -12.86 -6.70 -12.21
N PRO A 93 -12.84 -7.86 -12.90
CA PRO A 93 -11.62 -8.36 -13.52
C PRO A 93 -11.18 -7.43 -14.65
N LEU A 94 -9.86 -7.18 -14.71
CA LEU A 94 -9.23 -6.47 -15.82
C LEU A 94 -8.95 -7.46 -16.97
N ARG A 95 -9.14 -7.03 -18.22
CA ARG A 95 -8.78 -7.86 -19.39
C ARG A 95 -7.28 -8.17 -19.39
N PRO A 96 -6.84 -9.35 -19.85
CA PRO A 96 -5.42 -9.69 -19.90
C PRO A 96 -4.55 -8.66 -20.65
N ASP A 97 -5.03 -8.15 -21.78
CA ASP A 97 -4.30 -7.17 -22.60
C ASP A 97 -4.14 -5.79 -21.91
N ASP A 98 -5.01 -5.50 -20.96
CA ASP A 98 -5.01 -4.25 -20.18
C ASP A 98 -4.18 -4.36 -18.90
N ARG A 99 -3.54 -5.51 -18.63
CA ARG A 99 -2.68 -5.69 -17.44
C ARG A 99 -1.25 -5.25 -17.69
N ILE A 100 -0.59 -4.78 -16.63
CA ILE A 100 0.85 -4.60 -16.58
C ILE A 100 1.38 -5.51 -15.47
N ASP A 101 1.86 -6.67 -15.89
CA ASP A 101 2.33 -7.71 -15.00
C ASP A 101 3.77 -7.41 -14.59
N VAL A 102 3.95 -6.99 -13.33
CA VAL A 102 5.26 -6.55 -12.85
C VAL A 102 5.39 -6.64 -11.33
N ALA A 103 6.59 -7.00 -10.87
CA ALA A 103 6.93 -7.17 -9.47
C ALA A 103 7.39 -5.85 -8.81
N VAL A 104 6.67 -4.75 -9.03
CA VAL A 104 7.02 -3.43 -8.46
C VAL A 104 5.79 -2.75 -7.88
N ILE A 105 5.82 -2.35 -6.61
CA ILE A 105 4.88 -1.43 -5.99
C ILE A 105 5.73 -0.27 -5.47
N ASN A 106 5.78 0.83 -6.21
CA ASN A 106 6.60 1.97 -5.78
C ASN A 106 6.09 2.57 -4.44
N LYS A 107 6.91 3.42 -3.82
CA LYS A 107 6.54 4.09 -2.56
C LYS A 107 5.24 4.87 -2.67
N SER A 108 5.07 5.65 -3.72
CA SER A 108 3.92 6.57 -3.84
C SER A 108 2.61 5.79 -3.85
N ILE A 109 2.61 4.56 -4.38
CA ILE A 109 1.48 3.63 -4.32
C ILE A 109 1.20 3.19 -2.88
N ILE A 110 2.21 2.73 -2.13
CA ILE A 110 2.02 2.32 -0.72
C ILE A 110 1.55 3.50 0.13
N ALA A 111 2.18 4.66 0.01
CA ALA A 111 1.80 5.87 0.73
C ALA A 111 0.34 6.25 0.43
N ARG A 112 -0.08 6.14 -0.84
CA ARG A 112 -1.47 6.39 -1.25
C ARG A 112 -2.44 5.37 -0.66
N LEU A 113 -2.08 4.09 -0.63
CA LEU A 113 -2.87 3.02 -0.02
C LEU A 113 -3.05 3.24 1.48
N VAL A 114 -1.96 3.58 2.17
CA VAL A 114 -1.93 3.91 3.60
C VAL A 114 -2.84 5.10 3.90
N GLN A 115 -2.68 6.20 3.15
CA GLN A 115 -3.44 7.43 3.33
C GLN A 115 -4.94 7.18 3.10
N ARG A 116 -5.32 6.57 1.98
CA ARG A 116 -6.73 6.25 1.66
C ARG A 116 -7.35 5.30 2.68
N SER A 117 -6.59 4.32 3.15
CA SER A 117 -7.04 3.41 4.21
C SER A 117 -7.28 4.14 5.53
N LEU A 118 -6.41 5.06 5.92
CA LEU A 118 -6.59 5.89 7.10
C LEU A 118 -7.84 6.79 6.96
N ASP A 119 -8.04 7.41 5.81
CA ASP A 119 -9.23 8.24 5.54
C ASP A 119 -10.53 7.42 5.67
N GLY A 120 -10.54 6.21 5.13
CA GLY A 120 -11.65 5.27 5.26
C GLY A 120 -11.90 4.85 6.71
N LEU A 121 -10.85 4.55 7.48
CA LEU A 121 -10.94 4.21 8.91
C LEU A 121 -11.50 5.37 9.75
N VAL A 122 -11.00 6.59 9.54
CA VAL A 122 -11.48 7.80 10.24
C VAL A 122 -12.95 8.05 9.92
N ALA A 123 -13.33 7.98 8.64
CA ALA A 123 -14.72 8.16 8.22
C ALA A 123 -15.65 7.09 8.82
N ALA A 124 -15.24 5.82 8.80
CA ALA A 124 -16.02 4.72 9.40
C ALA A 124 -16.21 4.91 10.91
N LEU A 125 -15.14 5.25 11.63
CA LEU A 125 -15.18 5.47 13.07
C LEU A 125 -16.07 6.66 13.45
N ARG A 126 -15.97 7.77 12.71
CA ARG A 126 -16.83 8.94 12.89
C ARG A 126 -18.30 8.64 12.58
N HIS A 127 -18.57 7.75 11.62
CA HIS A 127 -19.94 7.32 11.35
C HIS A 127 -20.50 6.49 12.51
N HIS A 128 -19.70 5.58 13.09
CA HIS A 128 -20.09 4.81 14.28
C HIS A 128 -20.23 5.65 15.55
N CYS A 129 -19.48 6.76 15.64
CA CYS A 129 -19.40 7.65 16.79
C CYS A 129 -19.43 9.13 16.33
N PRO A 130 -20.61 9.69 15.98
CA PRO A 130 -20.73 11.01 15.34
C PRO A 130 -20.23 12.21 16.15
N ARG A 131 -19.97 12.02 17.44
CA ARG A 131 -19.46 13.08 18.34
C ARG A 131 -17.94 13.16 18.37
N LEU A 132 -17.22 12.24 17.73
CA LEU A 132 -15.75 12.26 17.69
C LEU A 132 -15.23 13.39 16.80
N SER A 133 -14.21 14.10 17.28
CA SER A 133 -13.34 14.93 16.43
C SER A 133 -12.43 14.04 15.56
N ASP A 134 -11.79 14.62 14.52
CA ASP A 134 -10.81 13.88 13.71
C ASP A 134 -9.61 13.46 14.55
N ASP A 135 -9.15 14.36 15.43
CA ASP A 135 -8.02 14.10 16.33
C ASP A 135 -8.34 12.96 17.32
N ASP A 136 -9.54 12.95 17.91
CA ASP A 136 -9.97 11.85 18.79
C ASP A 136 -10.12 10.54 18.00
N ALA A 137 -10.58 10.59 16.75
CA ALA A 137 -10.66 9.41 15.89
C ALA A 137 -9.26 8.81 15.63
N LEU A 138 -8.27 9.66 15.30
CA LEU A 138 -6.88 9.24 15.14
C LEU A 138 -6.31 8.64 16.44
N TRP A 139 -6.63 9.23 17.60
CA TRP A 139 -6.21 8.69 18.89
C TRP A 139 -6.77 7.29 19.15
N HIS A 140 -8.08 7.08 18.97
CA HIS A 140 -8.71 5.77 19.17
C HIS A 140 -8.24 4.72 18.17
N LEU A 141 -8.02 5.11 16.91
CA LEU A 141 -7.41 4.22 15.91
C LEU A 141 -6.00 3.82 16.32
N ARG A 142 -5.19 4.77 16.81
CA ARG A 142 -3.82 4.46 17.23
C ARG A 142 -3.79 3.49 18.41
N LEU A 143 -4.61 3.73 19.43
CA LEU A 143 -4.74 2.85 20.60
C LEU A 143 -5.19 1.43 20.22
N SER A 144 -5.97 1.31 19.14
CA SER A 144 -6.57 0.06 18.68
C SER A 144 -5.77 -0.62 17.57
N GLY A 145 -4.58 -0.13 17.26
CA GLY A 145 -3.75 -0.66 16.19
C GLY A 145 -4.40 -0.56 14.80
N ALA A 146 -5.14 0.52 14.54
CA ALA A 146 -5.94 0.72 13.32
C ALA A 146 -7.02 -0.36 13.06
N ASP A 147 -7.33 -1.23 14.04
CA ASP A 147 -8.49 -2.12 13.97
C ASP A 147 -9.78 -1.34 14.25
N LEU A 148 -10.66 -1.26 13.25
CA LEU A 148 -11.88 -0.47 13.32
C LEU A 148 -12.81 -0.94 14.45
N ARG A 149 -12.95 -2.25 14.66
CA ARG A 149 -13.85 -2.82 15.67
C ARG A 149 -13.36 -2.50 17.08
N ALA A 150 -12.06 -2.62 17.30
CA ALA A 150 -11.42 -2.24 18.55
C ALA A 150 -11.50 -0.72 18.77
N ALA A 151 -11.32 0.10 17.72
CA ALA A 151 -11.42 1.55 17.80
C ALA A 151 -12.84 2.03 18.15
N VAL A 152 -13.87 1.41 17.55
CA VAL A 152 -15.28 1.69 17.91
C VAL A 152 -15.54 1.34 19.37
N SER A 153 -15.02 0.20 19.84
CA SER A 153 -15.17 -0.22 21.24
C SER A 153 -14.46 0.74 22.19
N SER A 154 -13.26 1.19 21.82
CA SER A 154 -12.47 2.19 22.57
C SER A 154 -13.21 3.54 22.66
N ALA A 155 -13.77 4.02 21.55
CA ALA A 155 -14.48 5.30 21.49
C ALA A 155 -15.82 5.31 22.24
N ARG A 156 -16.52 4.17 22.28
CA ARG A 156 -17.80 4.04 22.99
C ARG A 156 -17.63 3.82 24.50
N GLY A 157 -16.43 3.42 24.94
CA GLY A 157 -16.16 3.07 26.34
C GLY A 157 -17.00 1.89 26.84
N ALA A 158 -17.26 1.84 28.14
CA ALA A 158 -18.02 0.75 28.78
C ALA A 158 -19.55 0.80 28.51
N ALA A 159 -20.02 1.69 27.63
CA ALA A 159 -21.44 1.80 27.30
C ALA A 159 -21.86 0.57 26.46
N PRO A 160 -22.77 -0.30 26.95
CA PRO A 160 -23.25 -1.42 26.16
C PRO A 160 -24.03 -0.88 24.96
N SER A 161 -23.64 -1.26 23.74
CA SER A 161 -24.53 -1.09 22.59
C SER A 161 -25.64 -2.13 22.70
N LEU A 162 -26.77 -1.76 23.30
CA LEU A 162 -27.97 -2.60 23.37
C LEU A 162 -28.67 -2.77 22.01
N VAL A 163 -28.24 -2.01 20.99
CA VAL A 163 -28.79 -2.04 19.64
C VAL A 163 -27.85 -2.81 18.72
N ARG A 164 -28.35 -3.94 18.19
CA ARG A 164 -27.70 -4.65 17.09
C ARG A 164 -27.82 -3.77 15.85
N GLN A 165 -26.68 -3.38 15.27
CA GLN A 165 -26.66 -2.57 14.06
C GLN A 165 -27.48 -3.25 12.97
N THR A 166 -28.31 -2.47 12.28
CA THR A 166 -29.04 -2.99 11.11
C THR A 166 -28.07 -3.14 9.94
N GLU A 167 -28.39 -4.01 8.97
CA GLU A 167 -27.57 -4.15 7.75
C GLU A 167 -27.47 -2.82 6.99
N SER A 168 -28.54 -2.02 6.99
CA SER A 168 -28.58 -0.69 6.38
C SER A 168 -27.62 0.30 7.05
N GLU A 169 -27.50 0.28 8.38
CA GLU A 169 -26.53 1.09 9.12
C GLU A 169 -25.09 0.64 8.84
N ALA A 170 -24.84 -0.67 8.77
CA ALA A 170 -23.52 -1.21 8.46
C ALA A 170 -23.09 -0.83 7.03
N GLU A 171 -24.01 -0.91 6.07
CA GLU A 171 -23.77 -0.46 4.69
C GLU A 171 -23.43 1.03 4.63
N ALA A 172 -24.17 1.88 5.34
CA ALA A 172 -23.92 3.33 5.36
C ALA A 172 -22.51 3.69 5.88
N VAL A 173 -22.03 2.98 6.91
CA VAL A 173 -20.67 3.14 7.45
C VAL A 173 -19.63 2.82 6.38
N PHE A 174 -19.74 1.65 5.74
CA PHE A 174 -18.76 1.24 4.74
C PHE A 174 -18.84 2.05 3.46
N LEU A 175 -20.02 2.57 3.10
CA LEU A 175 -20.18 3.51 2.00
C LEU A 175 -19.43 4.82 2.27
N ALA A 176 -19.54 5.36 3.49
CA ALA A 176 -18.81 6.56 3.90
C ALA A 176 -17.29 6.32 3.89
N ALA A 177 -16.85 5.18 4.43
CA ALA A 177 -15.44 4.76 4.43
C ALA A 177 -14.90 4.65 3.00
N ALA A 178 -15.63 3.98 2.12
CA ALA A 178 -15.24 3.75 0.74
C ALA A 178 -15.13 5.04 -0.07
N LYS A 179 -16.05 6.00 0.16
CA LYS A 179 -15.99 7.32 -0.45
C LYS A 179 -14.79 8.12 0.05
N ALA A 180 -14.54 8.15 1.36
CA ALA A 180 -13.40 8.84 1.94
C ALA A 180 -12.06 8.26 1.44
N ALA A 181 -11.98 6.94 1.32
CA ALA A 181 -10.84 6.24 0.76
C ALA A 181 -10.71 6.34 -0.78
N ARG A 182 -11.67 7.00 -1.46
CA ARG A 182 -11.72 7.09 -2.93
C ARG A 182 -11.67 5.71 -3.61
N HIS A 183 -12.42 4.75 -3.07
CA HIS A 183 -12.57 3.43 -3.68
C HIS A 183 -13.30 3.54 -5.03
N PRO A 184 -12.91 2.80 -6.08
CA PRO A 184 -13.49 2.93 -7.43
C PRO A 184 -14.98 2.55 -7.50
N LYS A 185 -15.43 1.65 -6.62
CA LYS A 185 -16.83 1.17 -6.56
C LYS A 185 -17.37 1.21 -5.13
N PRO A 186 -17.63 2.39 -4.55
CA PRO A 186 -17.86 2.51 -3.11
C PRO A 186 -19.16 1.85 -2.64
N ALA A 187 -20.21 1.88 -3.46
CA ALA A 187 -21.47 1.18 -3.17
C ALA A 187 -21.32 -0.34 -3.20
N ALA A 188 -20.59 -0.88 -4.19
CA ALA A 188 -20.32 -2.30 -4.29
C ALA A 188 -19.52 -2.80 -3.08
N LEU A 189 -18.51 -2.03 -2.65
CA LEU A 189 -17.71 -2.37 -1.46
C LEU A 189 -18.56 -2.34 -0.20
N ALA A 190 -19.44 -1.35 -0.06
CA ALA A 190 -20.33 -1.25 1.09
C ALA A 190 -21.23 -2.48 1.23
N LEU A 191 -21.87 -2.88 0.12
CA LEU A 191 -22.69 -4.09 0.06
C LEU A 191 -21.87 -5.35 0.38
N PHE A 192 -20.66 -5.47 -0.21
CA PHE A 192 -19.77 -6.59 0.07
C PHE A 192 -19.41 -6.69 1.56
N ALA A 193 -18.99 -5.58 2.17
CA ALA A 193 -18.59 -5.53 3.57
C ALA A 193 -19.76 -5.76 4.53
N SER A 194 -20.97 -5.26 4.20
CA SER A 194 -22.16 -5.37 5.07
C SER A 194 -22.92 -6.70 4.93
N SER A 195 -22.91 -7.34 3.74
CA SER A 195 -23.72 -8.53 3.47
C SER A 195 -22.91 -9.82 3.28
N VAL A 196 -21.78 -9.77 2.58
CA VAL A 196 -21.00 -10.97 2.25
C VAL A 196 -20.07 -11.35 3.38
N ILE A 197 -19.25 -10.40 3.86
CA ILE A 197 -18.25 -10.68 4.90
C ILE A 197 -18.85 -11.29 6.18
N PRO A 198 -20.02 -10.87 6.70
CA PRO A 198 -20.61 -11.52 7.88
C PRO A 198 -20.91 -13.01 7.69
N SER A 199 -21.22 -13.43 6.45
CA SER A 199 -21.57 -14.82 6.14
C SER A 199 -20.33 -15.71 5.95
N VAL A 200 -19.29 -15.21 5.27
CA VAL A 200 -18.10 -16.01 4.90
C VAL A 200 -16.86 -15.69 5.73
N GLY A 201 -16.88 -14.61 6.52
CA GLY A 201 -15.70 -14.05 7.17
C GLY A 201 -15.01 -15.01 8.13
N ARG A 202 -15.76 -15.86 8.83
CA ARG A 202 -15.17 -16.87 9.72
C ARG A 202 -14.32 -17.88 8.93
N ASP A 203 -14.88 -18.44 7.89
CA ASP A 203 -14.23 -19.49 7.09
C ASP A 203 -13.08 -18.90 6.27
N ALA A 204 -13.26 -17.67 5.76
CA ALA A 204 -12.22 -16.93 5.05
C ALA A 204 -11.03 -16.63 5.97
N VAL A 205 -11.27 -16.09 7.18
CA VAL A 205 -10.20 -15.83 8.16
C VAL A 205 -9.54 -17.14 8.62
N SER A 206 -10.31 -18.22 8.77
CA SER A 206 -9.73 -19.53 9.07
C SER A 206 -8.76 -20.01 7.99
N LEU A 207 -9.11 -19.81 6.71
CA LEU A 207 -8.23 -20.15 5.60
C LEU A 207 -6.99 -19.24 5.57
N LEU A 208 -7.17 -17.93 5.74
CA LEU A 208 -6.07 -16.95 5.80
C LEU A 208 -5.09 -17.21 6.94
N ASN A 209 -5.58 -17.67 8.10
CA ASN A 209 -4.73 -17.97 9.25
C ASN A 209 -4.10 -19.38 9.19
N SER A 210 -4.55 -20.24 8.27
CA SER A 210 -4.07 -21.63 8.19
C SER A 210 -2.66 -21.73 7.61
N LYS A 211 -2.20 -20.72 6.87
CA LYS A 211 -0.92 -20.70 6.17
C LYS A 211 -0.28 -19.32 6.27
N ARG A 212 1.06 -19.28 6.26
CA ARG A 212 1.82 -18.03 6.15
C ARG A 212 1.81 -17.46 4.73
N ARG A 213 1.69 -18.32 3.71
CA ARG A 213 1.58 -17.96 2.30
C ARG A 213 0.40 -18.68 1.67
N LEU A 214 -0.35 -17.97 0.85
CA LEU A 214 -1.48 -18.48 0.10
C LEU A 214 -0.98 -19.03 -1.24
N SER A 215 -1.53 -20.17 -1.65
CA SER A 215 -1.37 -20.68 -3.01
C SER A 215 -2.41 -20.07 -3.94
N SER A 216 -2.20 -20.14 -5.27
CA SER A 216 -3.21 -19.73 -6.25
C SER A 216 -4.54 -20.48 -6.07
N ALA A 217 -4.51 -21.72 -5.59
CA ALA A 217 -5.72 -22.49 -5.25
C ALA A 217 -6.47 -21.89 -4.05
N ASP A 218 -5.74 -21.38 -3.05
CA ASP A 218 -6.36 -20.67 -1.92
C ASP A 218 -6.98 -19.34 -2.38
N ILE A 219 -6.33 -18.61 -3.30
CA ILE A 219 -6.88 -17.39 -3.91
C ILE A 219 -8.17 -17.69 -4.67
N LEU A 220 -8.20 -18.76 -5.48
CA LEU A 220 -9.41 -19.18 -6.19
C LEU A 220 -10.53 -19.56 -5.23
N ARG A 221 -10.21 -20.28 -4.16
CA ARG A 221 -11.18 -20.66 -3.11
C ARG A 221 -11.75 -19.43 -2.41
N LEU A 222 -10.89 -18.49 -2.00
CA LEU A 222 -11.33 -17.23 -1.40
C LEU A 222 -12.20 -16.42 -2.37
N SER A 223 -11.79 -16.32 -3.63
CA SER A 223 -12.54 -15.64 -4.69
C SER A 223 -13.96 -16.21 -4.83
N ALA A 224 -14.09 -17.54 -4.84
CA ALA A 224 -15.39 -18.21 -4.89
C ALA A 224 -16.26 -17.97 -3.65
N MET A 225 -15.65 -17.76 -2.48
CA MET A 225 -16.37 -17.45 -1.23
C MET A 225 -16.86 -16.00 -1.20
N VAL A 226 -16.05 -15.05 -1.70
CA VAL A 226 -16.32 -13.61 -1.54
C VAL A 226 -17.12 -13.00 -2.68
N LEU A 227 -17.27 -13.68 -3.81
CA LEU A 227 -18.02 -13.14 -4.94
C LEU A 227 -19.54 -13.15 -4.64
N PRO A 228 -20.22 -11.98 -4.63
CA PRO A 228 -21.66 -11.93 -4.41
C PRO A 228 -22.44 -12.45 -5.63
N SER A 229 -23.68 -12.88 -5.38
CA SER A 229 -24.72 -13.08 -6.38
C SER A 229 -25.84 -12.06 -6.14
N PRO A 230 -26.17 -11.14 -7.07
CA PRO A 230 -25.50 -10.79 -8.32
C PRO A 230 -24.47 -9.64 -8.17
N LEU A 231 -23.57 -9.50 -9.16
CA LEU A 231 -22.72 -8.32 -9.31
C LEU A 231 -23.60 -7.08 -9.58
N PRO A 232 -23.23 -5.89 -9.10
CA PRO A 232 -23.89 -4.66 -9.51
C PRO A 232 -23.84 -4.55 -11.04
N ASP A 233 -25.01 -4.44 -11.66
CA ASP A 233 -25.15 -4.31 -13.11
C ASP A 233 -24.52 -2.96 -13.54
N GLU A 234 -23.35 -3.00 -14.18
CA GLU A 234 -22.77 -1.82 -14.80
C GLU A 234 -23.36 -1.67 -16.19
N LEU A 235 -24.07 -0.56 -16.41
CA LEU A 235 -24.57 -0.22 -17.73
C LEU A 235 -23.40 -0.14 -18.71
N PRO A 236 -23.52 -0.70 -19.93
CA PRO A 236 -22.50 -0.54 -20.95
C PRO A 236 -22.28 0.95 -21.23
N HIS A 237 -21.08 1.45 -20.98
CA HIS A 237 -20.71 2.80 -21.38
C HIS A 237 -20.33 2.80 -22.88
N PRO A 238 -20.67 3.85 -23.65
CA PRO A 238 -20.15 3.99 -25.01
C PRO A 238 -18.61 3.99 -24.99
N PRO A 239 -17.95 3.47 -26.03
CA PRO A 239 -16.49 3.27 -26.03
C PRO A 239 -15.75 4.58 -25.74
N LEU A 240 -15.12 4.66 -24.56
CA LEU A 240 -14.42 5.86 -24.08
C LEU A 240 -13.28 6.27 -25.02
N GLN A 241 -12.65 5.30 -25.66
CA GLN A 241 -11.55 5.52 -26.60
C GLN A 241 -11.95 6.39 -27.80
N GLU A 242 -13.18 6.23 -28.30
CA GLU A 242 -13.68 7.04 -29.42
C GLU A 242 -13.94 8.49 -29.00
N ARG A 243 -14.37 8.69 -27.75
CA ARG A 243 -14.63 10.02 -27.18
C ARG A 243 -13.35 10.77 -26.81
N PHE A 244 -12.34 10.07 -26.32
CA PHE A 244 -11.13 10.66 -25.75
C PHE A 244 -9.83 10.06 -26.35
N PRO A 245 -9.62 10.13 -27.68
CA PRO A 245 -8.51 9.46 -28.35
C PRO A 245 -7.13 9.98 -27.90
N ALA A 246 -7.01 11.26 -27.54
CA ALA A 246 -5.76 11.84 -27.06
C ALA A 246 -5.37 11.31 -25.68
N ALA A 247 -6.33 11.21 -24.75
CA ALA A 247 -6.11 10.65 -23.42
C ALA A 247 -5.66 9.18 -23.50
N PHE A 248 -6.31 8.36 -24.36
CA PHE A 248 -5.89 6.97 -24.57
C PHE A 248 -4.49 6.84 -25.15
N LYS A 249 -4.10 7.69 -26.12
CA LYS A 249 -2.72 7.74 -26.63
C LYS A 249 -1.71 8.09 -25.54
N LEU A 250 -2.04 9.05 -24.68
CA LEU A 250 -1.22 9.48 -23.55
C LEU A 250 -1.04 8.35 -22.53
N ILE A 251 -2.14 7.70 -22.14
CA ILE A 251 -2.13 6.53 -21.25
C ILE A 251 -1.25 5.43 -21.84
N ALA A 252 -1.44 5.07 -23.11
CA ALA A 252 -0.64 4.04 -23.78
C ALA A 252 0.86 4.38 -23.77
N ARG A 253 1.22 5.66 -23.98
CA ARG A 253 2.62 6.11 -23.95
C ARG A 253 3.20 6.05 -22.53
N ARG A 254 2.45 6.49 -21.52
CA ARG A 254 2.86 6.43 -20.11
C ARG A 254 3.03 4.99 -19.65
N ARG A 255 2.10 4.11 -19.98
CA ARG A 255 2.19 2.67 -19.72
C ARG A 255 3.45 2.06 -20.34
N LYS A 256 3.78 2.41 -21.59
CA LYS A 256 5.04 1.96 -22.22
C LYS A 256 6.29 2.43 -21.48
N LEU A 257 6.29 3.66 -20.95
CA LEU A 257 7.40 4.16 -20.15
C LEU A 257 7.50 3.42 -18.81
N LEU A 258 6.38 3.28 -18.09
CA LEU A 258 6.32 2.57 -16.81
C LEU A 258 6.84 1.13 -16.94
N VAL A 259 6.42 0.40 -17.98
CA VAL A 259 6.91 -0.96 -18.23
C VAL A 259 8.42 -1.02 -18.42
N ARG A 260 9.01 -0.01 -19.10
CA ARG A 260 10.47 0.06 -19.27
C ARG A 260 11.16 0.34 -17.95
N THR A 261 10.70 1.33 -17.20
CA THR A 261 11.27 1.70 -15.90
C THR A 261 11.17 0.54 -14.91
N TYR A 262 10.02 -0.12 -14.81
CA TYR A 262 9.86 -1.26 -13.90
C TYR A 262 10.72 -2.45 -14.28
N ARG A 263 10.98 -2.69 -15.58
CA ARG A 263 11.90 -3.73 -16.01
C ARG A 263 13.31 -3.48 -15.49
N GLN A 264 13.77 -2.23 -15.50
CA GLN A 264 15.10 -1.86 -14.96
C GLN A 264 15.18 -2.14 -13.46
N TRP A 265 14.14 -1.82 -12.70
CA TRP A 265 14.10 -2.13 -11.26
C TRP A 265 14.10 -3.62 -10.96
N VAL A 266 13.36 -4.41 -11.75
CA VAL A 266 13.37 -5.88 -11.63
C VAL A 266 14.75 -6.43 -11.95
N GLN A 267 15.41 -5.93 -13.00
CA GLN A 267 16.79 -6.30 -13.34
C GLN A 267 17.77 -5.99 -12.21
N LEU A 268 17.65 -4.82 -11.57
CA LEU A 268 18.45 -4.44 -10.39
C LEU A 268 18.25 -5.45 -9.26
N ALA A 269 16.99 -5.77 -8.90
CA ALA A 269 16.70 -6.73 -7.84
C ALA A 269 17.21 -8.14 -8.16
N ASP A 270 17.07 -8.59 -9.41
CA ASP A 270 17.60 -9.89 -9.84
C ASP A 270 19.13 -9.94 -9.79
N ALA A 271 19.83 -8.87 -10.20
CA ALA A 271 21.27 -8.74 -10.07
C ALA A 271 21.72 -8.73 -8.59
N ALA A 272 20.97 -8.02 -7.73
CA ALA A 272 21.25 -8.00 -6.30
C ALA A 272 21.10 -9.39 -5.66
N LEU A 273 20.04 -10.12 -6.02
CA LEU A 273 19.83 -11.51 -5.57
C LEU A 273 20.91 -12.46 -6.13
N GLY A 274 21.37 -12.24 -7.36
CA GLY A 274 22.51 -12.97 -7.94
C GLY A 274 23.79 -12.77 -7.14
N LYS A 275 24.11 -11.51 -6.82
CA LYS A 275 25.29 -11.15 -6.02
C LYS A 275 25.21 -11.76 -4.62
N TYR A 276 24.03 -11.66 -3.98
CA TYR A 276 23.78 -12.27 -2.68
C TYR A 276 24.01 -13.79 -2.70
N ALA A 277 23.45 -14.49 -3.70
CA ALA A 277 23.63 -15.93 -3.85
C ALA A 277 25.11 -16.33 -4.04
N ARG A 278 25.91 -15.53 -4.76
CA ARG A 278 27.36 -15.78 -4.87
C ARG A 278 28.10 -15.62 -3.54
N GLN A 279 27.63 -14.74 -2.66
CA GLN A 279 28.26 -14.46 -1.37
C GLN A 279 27.84 -15.45 -0.27
N THR A 280 26.59 -15.91 -0.28
CA THR A 280 26.01 -16.72 0.82
C THR A 280 25.68 -18.16 0.43
N ALA A 281 25.72 -18.49 -0.87
CA ALA A 281 25.20 -19.72 -1.45
C ALA A 281 23.68 -19.94 -1.31
N GLU A 282 22.94 -18.95 -0.80
CA GLU A 282 21.48 -19.02 -0.66
C GLU A 282 20.77 -18.41 -1.89
N HIS A 283 19.79 -19.15 -2.43
CA HIS A 283 19.13 -18.77 -3.68
C HIS A 283 17.69 -18.31 -3.43
N TYR A 284 17.41 -17.08 -3.83
CA TYR A 284 16.10 -16.46 -3.71
C TYR A 284 15.55 -16.06 -5.08
N GLN A 285 14.23 -15.92 -5.15
CA GLN A 285 13.49 -15.39 -6.28
C GLN A 285 12.72 -14.16 -5.84
N LEU A 286 12.75 -13.11 -6.67
CA LEU A 286 12.01 -11.88 -6.41
C LEU A 286 10.52 -12.17 -6.22
N HIS A 287 9.97 -11.69 -5.11
CA HIS A 287 8.54 -11.66 -4.85
C HIS A 287 7.95 -10.33 -5.32
N ILE A 288 8.41 -9.21 -4.73
CA ILE A 288 8.00 -7.86 -5.14
C ILE A 288 8.97 -6.79 -4.64
N ILE A 289 9.21 -5.77 -5.45
CA ILE A 289 9.88 -4.53 -5.04
C ILE A 289 8.84 -3.60 -4.44
N TYR A 290 9.11 -3.05 -3.26
CA TYR A 290 8.14 -2.22 -2.54
C TYR A 290 8.71 -0.86 -2.07
N GLY A 291 10.03 -0.65 -2.21
CA GLY A 291 10.72 0.61 -1.95
C GLY A 291 11.72 0.89 -3.06
N ILE A 292 11.73 2.12 -3.58
CA ILE A 292 12.68 2.59 -4.61
C ILE A 292 13.04 4.02 -4.26
N GLY A 293 14.33 4.30 -4.09
CA GLY A 293 14.92 5.62 -3.95
C GLY A 293 16.06 5.80 -4.94
N ALA A 294 16.15 6.99 -5.53
CA ALA A 294 17.28 7.40 -6.33
C ALA A 294 18.03 8.48 -5.55
N LEU A 295 19.34 8.35 -5.47
CA LEU A 295 20.27 9.32 -4.94
C LEU A 295 20.86 10.05 -6.14
N GLN A 296 20.71 11.37 -6.16
CA GLN A 296 21.49 12.24 -7.02
C GLN A 296 22.35 13.07 -6.09
N ASP A 297 23.66 12.80 -6.05
CA ASP A 297 24.57 13.65 -5.31
C ASP A 297 24.74 14.95 -6.12
N ASP A 298 24.44 16.10 -5.51
CA ASP A 298 24.60 17.41 -6.15
C ASP A 298 26.09 17.72 -6.43
N PHE A 299 27.02 16.98 -5.80
CA PHE A 299 28.46 17.21 -5.90
C PHE A 299 29.24 16.08 -6.60
N ASP A 300 28.72 14.85 -6.60
CA ASP A 300 29.30 13.71 -7.32
C ASP A 300 28.39 13.27 -8.48
N MET A 301 28.99 13.02 -9.65
CA MET A 301 28.27 12.61 -10.87
C MET A 301 27.69 11.18 -10.80
N ASP A 302 27.77 10.53 -9.64
CA ASP A 302 27.40 9.13 -9.44
C ASP A 302 25.99 9.04 -8.85
N GLU A 303 25.01 8.76 -9.71
CA GLU A 303 23.66 8.40 -9.26
C GLU A 303 23.69 7.00 -8.64
N SER A 304 23.15 6.84 -7.43
CA SER A 304 23.00 5.53 -6.78
C SER A 304 21.54 5.25 -6.46
N TYR A 305 21.17 3.98 -6.52
CA TYR A 305 19.79 3.51 -6.41
C TYR A 305 19.65 2.59 -5.21
N HIS A 306 18.66 2.88 -4.38
CA HIS A 306 18.28 2.08 -3.23
C HIS A 306 16.96 1.40 -3.51
N ILE A 307 16.89 0.09 -3.32
CA ILE A 307 15.64 -0.65 -3.39
C ILE A 307 15.39 -1.48 -2.14
N SER A 308 14.14 -1.53 -1.70
CA SER A 308 13.65 -2.53 -0.76
C SER A 308 12.73 -3.49 -1.49
N PHE A 309 12.95 -4.78 -1.30
CA PHE A 309 12.17 -5.81 -1.97
C PHE A 309 12.01 -7.05 -1.10
N MET A 310 11.03 -7.86 -1.47
CA MET A 310 10.71 -9.13 -0.87
C MET A 310 11.18 -10.24 -1.80
N ALA A 311 11.69 -11.34 -1.25
CA ALA A 311 12.09 -12.51 -2.02
C ALA A 311 11.72 -13.81 -1.30
N SER A 312 11.42 -14.85 -2.07
CA SER A 312 11.14 -16.20 -1.57
C SER A 312 12.26 -17.16 -1.94
N PRO A 313 12.64 -18.12 -1.08
CA PRO A 313 13.63 -19.15 -1.42
C PRO A 313 13.25 -19.93 -2.69
N LYS A 314 14.22 -20.23 -3.55
CA LYS A 314 14.01 -21.04 -4.78
C LYS A 314 13.81 -22.53 -4.47
N ASP A 315 14.48 -23.04 -3.44
CA ASP A 315 14.41 -24.43 -3.03
C ASP A 315 13.70 -24.55 -1.67
N PRO A 316 12.68 -25.42 -1.52
CA PRO A 316 12.18 -25.77 -0.20
C PRO A 316 13.28 -26.52 0.56
N PRO A 317 13.45 -26.30 1.88
CA PRO A 317 14.43 -27.05 2.66
C PRO A 317 14.14 -28.55 2.50
N SER A 318 15.10 -29.30 1.96
CA SER A 318 14.99 -30.72 1.58
C SER A 318 14.72 -31.66 2.76
N CYS A 319 14.62 -31.14 3.97
CA CYS A 319 14.44 -31.88 5.21
C CYS A 319 13.27 -31.34 6.02
N CYS A 320 12.02 -31.38 5.52
CA CYS A 320 10.80 -31.45 6.34
C CYS A 320 9.59 -31.70 5.44
N ALA A 321 9.00 -32.90 5.51
CA ALA A 321 7.79 -33.33 4.78
C ALA A 321 6.49 -32.71 5.34
N THR A 322 6.52 -31.43 5.71
CA THR A 322 5.35 -30.61 6.00
C THR A 322 5.41 -29.43 5.06
N SER A 323 4.53 -29.43 4.06
CA SER A 323 4.40 -28.47 2.96
C SER A 323 4.03 -27.06 3.42
N THR A 324 4.87 -26.44 4.25
CA THR A 324 4.79 -25.04 4.61
C THR A 324 5.80 -24.33 3.72
N GLU A 325 5.31 -23.62 2.69
CA GLU A 325 6.16 -22.76 1.88
C GLU A 325 7.01 -21.86 2.79
N ALA A 326 8.30 -21.75 2.48
CA ALA A 326 9.22 -20.92 3.25
C ALA A 326 8.72 -19.45 3.24
N PRO A 327 8.88 -18.71 4.35
CA PRO A 327 8.39 -17.34 4.43
C PRO A 327 9.11 -16.43 3.43
N VAL A 328 8.41 -15.39 3.00
CA VAL A 328 9.00 -14.28 2.24
C VAL A 328 9.96 -13.51 3.15
N VAL A 329 11.14 -13.18 2.64
CA VAL A 329 12.19 -12.44 3.34
C VAL A 329 12.35 -11.06 2.73
N PHE A 330 12.69 -10.07 3.54
CA PHE A 330 12.90 -8.69 3.12
C PHE A 330 14.38 -8.45 2.85
N PHE A 331 14.66 -7.72 1.77
CA PHE A 331 16.00 -7.37 1.32
C PHE A 331 16.10 -5.86 1.08
N PHE A 332 17.30 -5.35 1.33
CA PHE A 332 17.77 -4.06 0.86
C PHE A 332 18.86 -4.29 -0.20
N ALA A 333 18.86 -3.49 -1.26
CA ALA A 333 19.97 -3.41 -2.18
C ALA A 333 20.30 -1.96 -2.55
N GLU A 334 21.59 -1.73 -2.75
CA GLU A 334 22.18 -0.49 -3.22
C GLU A 334 22.96 -0.79 -4.50
N ALA A 335 22.80 0.06 -5.51
CA ALA A 335 23.47 -0.07 -6.79
C ALA A 335 23.91 1.30 -7.33
N LEU A 336 25.03 1.35 -8.05
CA LEU A 336 25.40 2.53 -8.83
C LEU A 336 24.62 2.56 -10.15
N TYR A 337 24.51 3.73 -10.75
CA TYR A 337 23.95 3.86 -12.10
C TYR A 337 24.72 2.95 -13.06
N PRO A 338 24.01 2.11 -13.84
CA PRO A 338 24.68 1.15 -14.68
C PRO A 338 25.47 1.89 -15.76
N SER A 339 26.74 1.51 -15.94
CA SER A 339 27.56 2.03 -17.02
C SER A 339 27.05 1.60 -18.41
N GLY A 340 26.15 0.60 -18.45
CA GLY A 340 25.50 0.05 -19.64
C GLY A 340 23.98 0.27 -19.66
N SER A 341 23.28 -0.48 -20.51
CA SER A 341 21.82 -0.38 -20.65
C SER A 341 21.03 -1.14 -19.58
N GLU A 342 21.67 -2.06 -18.86
CA GLU A 342 21.05 -2.96 -17.87
C GLU A 342 21.96 -3.07 -16.64
N PHE A 343 21.36 -3.30 -15.47
CA PHE A 343 22.09 -3.54 -14.23
C PHE A 343 22.76 -4.91 -14.27
N SER A 344 24.04 -4.95 -13.91
CA SER A 344 24.80 -6.16 -13.67
C SER A 344 25.13 -6.33 -12.18
N GLU A 345 25.65 -7.49 -11.81
CA GLU A 345 26.01 -7.75 -10.42
C GLU A 345 27.20 -6.89 -9.93
N GLU A 346 27.99 -6.36 -10.86
CA GLU A 346 29.11 -5.44 -10.59
C GLU A 346 28.61 -4.05 -10.19
N ASP A 347 27.42 -3.64 -10.67
CA ASP A 347 26.80 -2.36 -10.32
C ASP A 347 26.23 -2.37 -8.89
N ILE A 348 25.91 -3.55 -8.36
CA ILE A 348 25.37 -3.69 -7.00
C ILE A 348 26.50 -3.44 -6.00
N THR A 349 26.35 -2.47 -5.11
CA THR A 349 27.33 -2.21 -4.04
C THR A 349 27.01 -3.08 -2.82
N LEU A 350 25.73 -3.12 -2.41
CA LEU A 350 25.24 -3.86 -1.24
C LEU A 350 23.96 -4.65 -1.55
N CYS A 351 23.84 -5.85 -0.98
CA CYS A 351 22.57 -6.57 -0.90
C CYS A 351 22.53 -7.38 0.40
N CYS A 352 21.52 -7.16 1.24
CA CYS A 352 21.40 -7.84 2.53
C CYS A 352 19.94 -8.04 2.95
N MET A 353 19.72 -8.99 3.87
CA MET A 353 18.42 -9.18 4.50
C MET A 353 18.17 -8.10 5.54
N ILE A 354 16.91 -7.65 5.66
CA ILE A 354 16.50 -6.59 6.60
C ILE A 354 15.22 -7.00 7.34
N GLN A 355 14.91 -6.25 8.41
CA GLN A 355 13.58 -6.25 9.01
C GLN A 355 12.95 -4.87 8.77
N PRO A 356 11.75 -4.79 8.14
CA PRO A 356 11.14 -3.50 7.87
C PRO A 356 10.74 -2.82 9.18
N SER A 357 11.12 -1.55 9.32
CA SER A 357 10.79 -0.78 10.52
C SER A 357 9.30 -0.43 10.55
N LEU A 358 8.66 -0.66 11.70
CA LEU A 358 7.26 -0.27 11.96
C LEU A 358 7.11 1.22 12.30
N THR A 359 8.24 1.91 12.46
CA THR A 359 8.33 3.34 12.76
C THR A 359 9.07 4.03 11.62
N GLU A 360 8.65 5.23 11.20
CA GLU A 360 9.36 6.07 10.22
C GLU A 360 10.72 6.60 10.75
N VAL A 361 11.31 5.91 11.72
CA VAL A 361 12.58 6.27 12.34
C VAL A 361 13.60 5.32 11.74
N ASP A 362 14.66 5.90 11.18
CA ASP A 362 15.79 5.26 10.48
C ASP A 362 15.72 5.39 8.96
N SER A 363 15.80 6.65 8.52
CA SER A 363 15.96 7.01 7.13
C SER A 363 17.34 7.64 6.93
N CYS A 364 18.12 7.08 6.01
CA CYS A 364 19.25 7.74 5.36
C CYS A 364 18.90 9.21 5.05
N GLN A 365 19.84 10.15 5.28
CA GLN A 365 19.66 11.59 5.05
C GLN A 365 19.13 11.90 3.65
N VAL A 366 19.48 11.06 2.67
CA VAL A 366 19.10 11.25 1.27
C VAL A 366 17.68 10.74 0.98
N CYS A 367 17.27 9.63 1.61
CA CYS A 367 15.88 9.18 1.57
C CYS A 367 14.93 10.20 2.24
N LEU A 368 15.42 10.95 3.24
CA LEU A 368 14.68 12.07 3.83
C LEU A 368 14.50 13.24 2.84
N THR A 369 15.53 13.60 2.07
CA THR A 369 15.49 14.72 1.12
C THR A 369 14.45 14.50 0.00
N GLU A 370 14.40 13.29 -0.56
CA GLU A 370 13.46 12.93 -1.62
C GLU A 370 12.07 12.50 -1.11
N ASN A 371 11.83 12.57 0.22
CA ASN A 371 10.66 11.96 0.87
C ASN A 371 10.45 10.52 0.38
N VAL A 372 11.49 9.68 0.41
CA VAL A 372 11.46 8.24 0.08
C VAL A 372 11.60 7.40 1.36
N GLN A 373 10.83 6.31 1.47
CA GLN A 373 10.81 5.41 2.63
C GLN A 373 11.28 4.04 2.12
N VAL A 374 12.59 3.82 2.25
CA VAL A 374 13.27 2.56 1.97
C VAL A 374 13.70 2.01 3.33
N ASP A 375 13.46 0.73 3.59
CA ASP A 375 13.90 0.09 4.83
C ASP A 375 15.41 -0.23 4.70
N HIS A 376 16.22 0.24 5.65
CA HIS A 376 17.68 0.07 5.67
C HIS A 376 18.11 -0.94 6.75
N PRO A 377 19.31 -1.55 6.66
CA PRO A 377 19.85 -2.39 7.72
C PRO A 377 20.26 -1.57 8.96
N ASP A 378 20.17 -2.19 10.15
CA ASP A 378 20.30 -1.55 11.48
C ASP A 378 21.71 -0.99 11.82
N ASP A 379 22.75 -1.26 11.03
CA ASP A 379 24.14 -0.94 11.41
C ASP A 379 24.63 0.44 10.92
N SER A 380 24.72 1.33 11.89
CA SER A 380 24.98 2.77 11.87
C SER A 380 26.41 3.25 11.54
N GLU A 381 27.27 2.52 10.81
CA GLU A 381 28.69 2.94 10.72
C GLU A 381 29.34 3.03 9.32
N ASN A 382 28.69 2.65 8.21
CA ASN A 382 29.38 2.66 6.90
C ASN A 382 28.59 3.24 5.71
N PHE A 383 27.45 3.91 5.94
CA PHE A 383 26.74 4.54 4.84
C PHE A 383 27.48 5.81 4.40
N GLY A 384 28.02 5.78 3.19
CA GLY A 384 28.67 6.92 2.56
C GLY A 384 27.69 8.10 2.49
N GLY A 385 27.96 9.13 3.27
CA GLY A 385 27.37 10.46 3.11
C GLY A 385 26.19 10.78 4.03
N GLY A 386 26.49 11.46 5.14
CA GLY A 386 25.55 12.40 5.76
C GLY A 386 25.23 12.16 7.23
N GLN A 387 25.59 13.13 8.07
CA GLN A 387 25.18 13.19 9.48
C GLN A 387 23.66 13.19 9.62
N TYR A 388 23.16 12.36 10.53
CA TYR A 388 21.75 12.30 10.93
C TYR A 388 21.19 13.69 11.29
N CYS A 389 20.46 14.30 10.36
CA CYS A 389 19.70 15.52 10.60
C CYS A 389 18.23 15.16 10.78
N ASN A 390 17.70 15.34 12.01
CA ASN A 390 16.27 15.48 12.23
C ASN A 390 15.81 16.80 11.61
N ILE A 391 15.57 16.80 10.30
CA ILE A 391 14.82 17.88 9.68
C ILE A 391 13.35 17.55 9.91
N ASP A 392 12.70 18.38 10.73
CA ASP A 392 11.25 18.46 10.90
C ASP A 392 10.61 18.84 9.56
N GLY A 393 10.63 17.89 8.62
CA GLY A 393 10.13 18.01 7.27
C GLY A 393 8.65 18.37 7.35
N ILE A 394 8.36 19.62 6.98
CA ILE A 394 7.04 20.18 6.79
C ILE A 394 6.26 19.17 5.97
N GLY A 395 5.36 18.44 6.62
CA GLY A 395 4.33 17.64 5.98
C GLY A 395 3.52 18.58 5.12
N LYS A 396 3.94 18.75 3.87
CA LYS A 396 3.07 19.20 2.80
C LYS A 396 1.93 18.19 2.81
N ASP A 397 0.71 18.69 3.00
CA ASP A 397 -0.51 17.91 2.84
C ASP A 397 -0.31 16.95 1.67
N LEU A 398 -0.32 15.65 1.99
CA LEU A 398 -0.27 14.56 1.02
C LEU A 398 -1.61 14.51 0.28
N ASP A 399 -1.98 15.63 -0.34
CA ASP A 399 -2.95 15.65 -1.42
C ASP A 399 -2.35 14.78 -2.52
N CYS A 400 -2.66 13.49 -2.44
CA CYS A 400 -2.41 12.52 -3.47
C CYS A 400 -2.92 13.14 -4.78
N GLN A 401 -1.99 13.57 -5.62
CA GLN A 401 -2.29 14.05 -6.95
C GLN A 401 -3.14 12.98 -7.64
N ILE A 402 -4.13 13.43 -8.41
CA ILE A 402 -5.08 12.57 -9.13
C ILE A 402 -4.37 11.64 -10.13
N THR A 403 -3.10 11.91 -10.46
CA THR A 403 -2.27 11.13 -11.38
C THR A 403 -1.08 10.51 -10.65
N SER A 404 -1.24 9.27 -10.16
CA SER A 404 -0.10 8.44 -9.76
C SER A 404 0.17 7.32 -10.77
N ASP A 405 1.36 6.72 -10.72
CA ASP A 405 1.73 5.59 -11.59
C ASP A 405 0.73 4.45 -11.55
N VAL A 406 0.03 4.26 -10.42
CA VAL A 406 -1.03 3.25 -10.35
C VAL A 406 -2.16 3.54 -11.31
N ASP A 407 -2.56 4.80 -11.48
CA ASP A 407 -3.74 5.10 -12.30
C ASP A 407 -3.49 4.72 -13.77
N TYR A 408 -2.23 4.81 -14.22
CA TYR A 408 -1.81 4.27 -15.52
C TYR A 408 -1.64 2.74 -15.51
N ARG A 409 -1.06 2.17 -14.44
CA ARG A 409 -0.80 0.73 -14.32
C ARG A 409 -2.10 -0.09 -14.28
N CYS A 410 -3.06 0.37 -13.49
CA CYS A 410 -4.31 -0.29 -13.18
C CYS A 410 -5.49 0.22 -14.03
N PHE A 411 -5.22 1.04 -15.04
CA PHE A 411 -6.22 1.63 -15.93
C PHE A 411 -7.14 0.56 -16.53
N ASP A 412 -8.44 0.72 -16.32
CA ASP A 412 -9.52 -0.04 -16.94
C ASP A 412 -10.18 0.83 -18.02
N PRO A 413 -10.04 0.48 -19.32
CA PRO A 413 -10.53 1.30 -20.43
C PRO A 413 -12.05 1.43 -20.48
N ASP A 414 -12.78 0.56 -19.78
CA ASP A 414 -14.24 0.56 -19.78
C ASP A 414 -14.80 1.24 -18.52
N ARG A 415 -14.03 1.30 -17.42
CA ARG A 415 -14.54 1.73 -16.09
C ARG A 415 -13.93 3.01 -15.54
N ASP A 416 -12.73 3.40 -15.95
CA ASP A 416 -12.00 4.53 -15.34
C ASP A 416 -12.29 5.87 -16.05
N ILE A 417 -13.58 6.22 -16.19
CA ILE A 417 -14.07 7.40 -16.92
C ILE A 417 -13.50 8.69 -16.35
N ASP A 418 -13.57 8.86 -15.02
CA ASP A 418 -13.11 10.08 -14.34
C ASP A 418 -11.63 10.38 -14.61
N PHE A 419 -10.81 9.33 -14.72
CA PHE A 419 -9.39 9.46 -15.03
C PHE A 419 -9.16 9.91 -16.48
N VAL A 420 -9.92 9.34 -17.42
CA VAL A 420 -9.85 9.73 -18.84
C VAL A 420 -10.28 11.18 -19.03
N GLU A 421 -11.40 11.58 -18.41
CA GLU A 421 -11.93 12.94 -18.51
C GLU A 421 -10.97 13.96 -17.88
N TYR A 422 -10.38 13.64 -16.72
CA TYR A 422 -9.34 14.46 -16.10
C TYR A 422 -8.14 14.65 -17.03
N LEU A 423 -7.62 13.56 -17.60
CA LEU A 423 -6.44 13.62 -18.48
C LEU A 423 -6.71 14.43 -19.75
N ASP A 424 -7.91 14.28 -20.33
CA ASP A 424 -8.29 15.05 -21.52
C ASP A 424 -8.36 16.55 -21.23
N GLN A 425 -8.95 16.93 -20.08
CA GLN A 425 -9.03 18.33 -19.63
C GLN A 425 -7.64 18.91 -19.31
N ASP A 426 -6.79 18.17 -18.60
CA ASP A 426 -5.44 18.61 -18.24
C ASP A 426 -4.56 18.75 -19.48
N PHE A 427 -4.62 17.80 -20.41
CA PHE A 427 -3.90 17.85 -21.67
C PHE A 427 -4.36 19.01 -22.57
N THR A 428 -5.67 19.25 -22.64
CA THR A 428 -6.26 20.38 -23.38
C THR A 428 -5.83 21.72 -22.78
N SER A 429 -5.78 21.81 -21.45
CA SER A 429 -5.29 23.00 -20.74
C SER A 429 -3.80 23.24 -21.04
N TYR A 430 -2.99 22.17 -20.99
CA TYR A 430 -1.56 22.23 -21.25
C TYR A 430 -1.21 22.70 -22.68
N THR A 431 -1.88 22.14 -23.69
CA THR A 431 -1.69 22.50 -25.11
C THR A 431 -2.14 23.93 -25.41
N SER A 432 -3.09 24.46 -24.63
CA SER A 432 -3.63 25.81 -24.77
C SER A 432 -2.81 26.89 -24.03
N ALA A 433 -2.02 26.52 -23.01
CA ALA A 433 -1.38 27.46 -22.08
C ALA A 433 -0.22 28.27 -22.66
N SER A 434 0.55 27.76 -23.63
CA SER A 434 1.76 28.45 -24.15
C SER A 434 1.75 28.58 -25.67
N PRO A 435 2.24 29.70 -26.25
CA PRO A 435 2.47 29.83 -27.69
C PRO A 435 3.38 28.74 -28.26
N TRP A 436 4.33 28.22 -27.48
CA TRP A 436 5.19 27.11 -27.87
C TRP A 436 4.41 25.80 -28.01
N HIS A 437 3.53 25.48 -27.06
CA HIS A 437 2.69 24.28 -27.13
C HIS A 437 1.63 24.40 -28.23
N ARG A 438 1.12 25.62 -28.49
CA ARG A 438 0.19 25.89 -29.61
C ARG A 438 0.78 25.56 -30.98
N ARG A 439 2.10 25.73 -31.19
CA ARG A 439 2.77 25.35 -32.46
C ARG A 439 2.77 23.84 -32.73
N HIS A 440 2.67 23.03 -31.68
CA HIS A 440 2.60 21.57 -31.76
C HIS A 440 1.18 21.05 -31.53
N LYS A 441 0.16 21.92 -31.45
CA LYS A 441 -1.23 21.50 -31.22
C LYS A 441 -1.76 20.59 -32.34
N ASP A 442 -1.29 20.81 -33.56
CA ASP A 442 -1.66 20.00 -34.74
C ASP A 442 -0.82 18.71 -34.87
N ASP A 443 0.30 18.62 -34.14
CA ASP A 443 1.11 17.40 -33.99
C ASP A 443 0.92 16.82 -32.58
N ILE A 444 -0.23 16.15 -32.42
CA ILE A 444 -0.67 15.54 -31.17
C ILE A 444 0.40 14.58 -30.60
N ASP A 445 1.13 13.85 -31.44
CA ASP A 445 2.08 12.84 -30.98
C ASP A 445 3.35 13.49 -30.38
N SER A 446 3.80 14.63 -30.93
CA SER A 446 4.87 15.45 -30.34
C SER A 446 4.41 16.17 -29.07
N ALA A 447 3.18 16.70 -29.05
CA ALA A 447 2.62 17.34 -27.86
C ALA A 447 2.50 16.36 -26.68
N ILE A 448 2.03 15.14 -26.93
CA ILE A 448 1.98 14.07 -25.93
C ILE A 448 3.39 13.70 -25.44
N LEU A 449 4.39 13.66 -26.32
CA LEU A 449 5.78 13.39 -25.91
C LEU A 449 6.28 14.42 -24.91
N TYR A 450 6.09 15.69 -25.21
CA TYR A 450 6.55 16.77 -24.33
C TYR A 450 5.76 16.79 -23.02
N TYR A 451 4.43 16.62 -23.09
CA TYR A 451 3.59 16.52 -21.90
C TYR A 451 4.06 15.38 -20.98
N CYS A 452 4.41 14.22 -21.53
CA CYS A 452 4.92 13.11 -20.73
C CYS A 452 6.25 13.43 -20.05
N LYS A 453 7.15 14.17 -20.73
CA LYS A 453 8.45 14.58 -20.16
C LYS A 453 8.33 15.53 -18.97
N ARG A 454 7.20 16.24 -18.82
CA ARG A 454 6.97 17.16 -17.69
C ARG A 454 6.93 16.45 -16.34
N TYR A 455 6.58 15.16 -16.31
CA TYR A 455 6.41 14.39 -15.07
C TYR A 455 7.34 13.17 -15.02
N THR A 456 8.50 13.26 -15.66
CA THR A 456 9.54 12.21 -15.63
C THR A 456 10.89 12.81 -15.21
N ARG A 457 10.85 13.83 -14.36
CA ARG A 457 12.04 14.35 -13.68
C ARG A 457 12.03 13.82 -12.26
#